data_AF-A0A3B3Z6X4-F1
#
_entry.id   AF-A0A3B3Z6X4-F1
#
_cell.length_a   1.000
_cell.length_b   1.000
_cell.length_c   1.000
_cell.angle_alpha   90.00
_cell.angle_beta   90.00
_cell.angle_gamma   90.00
#
_symmetry.space_group_name_H-M   'P 1'
#
loop_
_entity.id
_entity.type
_entity.pdbx_description
1 polymer ?
#
loop_
_entity_poly.entity_id
_entity_poly.type
_entity_poly.pdbx_seq_one_letter_code
_entity_poly.pdbx_strand_id
1 'polypeptide(L)'
;LQSVVYYYVLYLSCVAAIQNPVPRCDQASGWFSYGSNCYKLKADTRKSWAEARHDCLEDGSDLVSIMSVEEEQYVVGRLDPSYTDLWIGLSTLVRRLL
;
A
#
# COMPACT_ATOMS: atom_id res chain seq x y z
N LEU A 1 -21.50 7.26 4.05
CA LEU A 1 -21.53 7.68 2.63
C LEU A 1 -20.34 7.03 1.96
N GLN A 2 -20.61 5.94 1.24
CA GLN A 2 -19.62 5.12 0.54
C GLN A 2 -19.07 5.91 -0.64
N SER A 3 -17.84 6.40 -0.54
CA SER A 3 -17.14 6.96 -1.70
C SER A 3 -16.40 5.84 -2.40
N VAL A 4 -17.11 5.24 -3.35
CA VAL A 4 -16.59 4.26 -4.30
C VAL A 4 -15.73 5.03 -5.30
N VAL A 5 -14.43 4.74 -5.37
CA VAL A 5 -13.57 5.23 -6.46
C VAL A 5 -13.35 4.07 -7.43
N TYR A 6 -14.35 3.86 -8.29
CA TYR A 6 -14.13 3.21 -9.58
C TYR A 6 -13.42 4.24 -10.47
N TYR A 7 -12.24 3.92 -11.01
CA TYR A 7 -11.81 4.12 -12.41
C TYR A 7 -10.27 4.18 -12.50
N TYR A 8 -9.68 3.01 -12.78
CA TYR A 8 -8.30 2.76 -13.27
C TYR A 8 -7.18 2.45 -12.26
N VAL A 9 -7.41 1.45 -11.40
CA VAL A 9 -6.43 0.92 -10.42
C VAL A 9 -5.27 0.16 -11.07
N LEU A 10 -4.04 0.60 -10.82
CA LEU A 10 -2.81 0.00 -11.37
C LEU A 10 -1.73 -0.35 -10.34
N TYR A 11 -1.94 -0.04 -9.05
CA TYR A 11 -1.02 -0.46 -8.00
C TYR A 11 -1.73 -1.06 -6.80
N LEU A 12 -1.01 -1.96 -6.12
CA LEU A 12 -1.32 -2.44 -4.77
C LEU A 12 -0.13 -2.16 -3.86
N SER A 13 -0.44 -1.66 -2.66
CA SER A 13 0.56 -1.36 -1.64
C SER A 13 0.46 -2.41 -0.55
N CYS A 14 1.48 -3.24 -0.44
CA CYS A 14 1.54 -4.26 0.60
C CYS A 14 2.33 -3.73 1.79
N VAL A 15 1.94 -4.11 3.01
CA VAL A 15 2.61 -3.74 4.26
C VAL A 15 2.94 -4.98 5.09
N ALA A 16 4.19 -5.06 5.58
CA ALA A 16 4.67 -6.09 6.49
C ALA A 16 5.35 -5.44 7.71
N ALA A 17 5.20 -6.05 8.89
CA ALA A 17 5.94 -5.63 10.07
C ALA A 17 7.43 -6.02 9.94
N ILE A 18 8.33 -5.17 10.42
CA ILE A 18 9.77 -5.49 10.45
C ILE A 18 10.00 -6.73 11.35
N GLN A 19 10.63 -7.77 10.79
CA GLN A 19 11.01 -8.98 11.53
C GLN A 19 12.30 -8.74 12.33
N ASN A 20 12.28 -9.03 13.64
CA ASN A 20 13.47 -9.18 14.47
C ASN A 20 13.89 -10.67 14.52
N PRO A 21 15.18 -11.06 14.35
CA PRO A 21 16.39 -10.25 14.24
C PRO A 21 16.93 -10.26 12.80
N VAL A 22 16.52 -9.31 11.95
CA VAL A 22 16.80 -9.36 10.50
C VAL A 22 17.05 -7.94 9.96
N PRO A 23 17.81 -7.79 8.84
CA PRO A 23 18.04 -6.50 8.22
C PRO A 23 16.74 -5.76 7.91
N ARG A 24 16.79 -4.44 8.03
CA ARG A 24 15.73 -3.51 7.60
C ARG A 24 15.29 -3.87 6.17
N CYS A 25 13.97 -3.81 5.91
CA CYS A 25 13.24 -4.13 4.68
C CYS A 25 14.09 -4.50 3.44
N ASP A 26 13.78 -5.63 2.78
CA ASP A 26 14.51 -6.09 1.58
C ASP A 26 14.34 -5.15 0.37
N GLN A 27 15.21 -4.14 0.30
CA GLN A 27 15.23 -3.13 -0.75
C GLN A 27 15.57 -3.73 -2.12
N ALA A 28 16.35 -4.83 -2.16
CA ALA A 28 16.69 -5.49 -3.41
C ALA A 28 15.44 -6.13 -4.05
N SER A 29 14.47 -6.56 -3.23
CA SER A 29 13.17 -7.08 -3.68
C SER A 29 12.07 -6.01 -3.77
N GLY A 30 12.44 -4.73 -3.75
CA GLY A 30 11.52 -3.60 -3.92
C GLY A 30 10.74 -3.18 -2.66
N TRP A 31 11.12 -3.67 -1.48
CA TRP A 31 10.54 -3.20 -0.21
C TRP A 31 11.20 -1.92 0.26
N PHE A 32 10.42 -0.99 0.80
CA PHE A 32 10.93 0.24 1.38
C PHE A 32 10.36 0.47 2.78
N SER A 33 11.18 1.02 3.69
CA SER A 33 10.81 1.20 5.10
C SER A 33 10.12 2.52 5.36
N TYR A 34 9.11 2.54 6.24
CA TYR A 34 8.61 3.73 6.92
C TYR A 34 8.13 3.37 8.32
N GLY A 35 8.63 4.09 9.32
CA GLY A 35 8.41 3.73 10.73
C GLY A 35 8.88 2.30 11.03
N SER A 36 7.99 1.48 11.58
CA SER A 36 8.21 0.07 11.92
C SER A 36 7.75 -0.91 10.85
N ASN A 37 7.43 -0.42 9.65
CA ASN A 37 6.80 -1.19 8.58
C ASN A 37 7.63 -1.19 7.30
N CYS A 38 7.48 -2.26 6.52
CA CYS A 38 7.98 -2.40 5.16
C CYS A 38 6.82 -2.33 4.18
N TYR A 39 7.00 -1.55 3.12
CA TYR A 39 6.00 -1.29 2.10
C TYR A 39 6.52 -1.77 0.75
N LYS A 40 5.64 -2.25 -0.12
CA LYS A 40 5.98 -2.62 -1.49
C LYS A 40 4.88 -2.19 -2.43
N LEU A 41 5.26 -1.46 -3.48
CA LEU A 41 4.35 -1.09 -4.56
C LEU A 41 4.45 -2.17 -5.63
N LYS A 42 3.36 -2.88 -5.83
CA LYS A 42 3.23 -3.88 -6.90
C LYS A 42 2.48 -3.21 -8.05
N ALA A 43 3.16 -3.05 -9.18
CA ALA A 43 2.56 -2.65 -10.44
C ALA A 43 1.91 -3.90 -11.05
N ASP A 44 0.60 -3.89 -11.27
CA ASP A 44 0.00 -4.99 -12.00
C ASP A 44 -1.20 -4.54 -12.83
N THR A 45 -1.53 -5.34 -13.83
CA THR A 45 -2.73 -5.21 -14.64
C THR A 45 -4.00 -5.26 -13.77
N ARG A 46 -5.10 -4.70 -14.27
CA ARG A 46 -6.38 -4.51 -13.56
C ARG A 46 -6.76 -5.71 -12.67
N LYS A 47 -6.64 -5.54 -11.35
CA LYS A 47 -7.08 -6.50 -10.32
C LYS A 47 -8.26 -5.97 -9.53
N SER A 48 -9.12 -6.87 -9.07
CA SER A 48 -10.08 -6.60 -8.00
C SER A 48 -9.35 -6.42 -6.66
N TRP A 49 -10.03 -5.81 -5.69
CA TRP A 49 -9.49 -5.66 -4.33
C TRP A 49 -9.08 -7.01 -3.71
N ALA A 50 -9.88 -8.06 -3.93
CA ALA A 50 -9.62 -9.38 -3.37
C ALA A 50 -8.35 -10.02 -3.97
N GLU A 51 -8.15 -9.89 -5.29
CA GLU A 51 -6.94 -10.35 -5.97
C GLU A 51 -5.71 -9.56 -5.50
N ALA A 52 -5.83 -8.23 -5.38
CA ALA A 52 -4.76 -7.39 -4.86
C ALA A 52 -4.37 -7.75 -3.42
N ARG A 53 -5.35 -8.07 -2.57
CA ARG A 53 -5.07 -8.56 -1.22
C ARG A 53 -4.40 -9.93 -1.23
N HIS A 54 -4.86 -10.83 -2.09
CA HIS A 54 -4.27 -12.15 -2.23
C HIS A 54 -2.77 -12.06 -2.58
N ASP A 55 -2.38 -11.19 -3.52
CA ASP A 55 -0.98 -10.99 -3.87
C ASP A 55 -0.12 -10.51 -2.68
N CYS A 56 -0.67 -9.67 -1.80
CA CYS A 56 0.06 -9.22 -0.61
C CYS A 56 0.21 -10.37 0.40
N LEU A 57 -0.83 -11.19 0.57
CA LEU A 57 -0.80 -12.37 1.44
C LEU A 57 0.22 -13.41 0.97
N GLU A 58 0.38 -13.59 -0.35
CA GLU A 58 1.43 -14.46 -0.91
C GLU A 58 2.85 -13.98 -0.59
N ASP A 59 3.05 -12.66 -0.46
CA ASP A 59 4.31 -12.04 -0.04
C ASP A 59 4.50 -12.05 1.50
N GLY A 60 3.59 -12.68 2.27
CA GLY A 60 3.63 -12.68 3.74
C GLY A 60 3.27 -11.32 4.37
N SER A 61 2.46 -10.53 3.65
CA SER A 61 2.06 -9.17 4.00
C SER A 61 0.54 -8.99 3.84
N ASP A 62 0.00 -7.78 4.03
CA ASP A 62 -1.41 -7.47 3.70
C ASP A 62 -1.48 -6.13 2.96
N LEU A 63 -2.64 -5.74 2.43
CA LEU A 63 -2.81 -4.41 1.84
C LEU A 63 -2.56 -3.32 2.89
N VAL A 64 -1.96 -2.20 2.47
CA VAL A 64 -1.61 -1.09 3.36
C VAL A 64 -2.86 -0.56 4.05
N SER A 65 -2.71 -0.21 5.31
CA SER A 65 -3.69 0.59 6.03
C SER A 65 -3.05 1.92 6.40
N ILE A 66 -3.49 3.00 5.77
CA ILE A 66 -2.91 4.32 6.01
C ILE A 66 -3.50 4.91 7.29
N MET A 67 -2.63 5.20 8.25
CA MET A 67 -2.99 5.65 9.59
C MET A 67 -2.65 7.13 9.86
N SER A 68 -1.84 7.77 9.00
CA SER A 68 -1.42 9.16 9.16
C SER A 68 -1.23 9.87 7.81
N VAL A 69 -1.32 11.21 7.81
CA VAL A 69 -1.09 12.03 6.61
C VAL A 69 0.35 11.90 6.14
N GLU A 70 1.29 11.76 7.06
CA GLU A 70 2.71 11.59 6.77
C GLU A 70 2.98 10.24 6.09
N GLU A 71 2.29 9.18 6.53
CA GLU A 71 2.33 7.87 5.87
C GLU A 71 1.70 7.93 4.47
N GLU A 72 0.57 8.61 4.32
CA GLU A 72 -0.08 8.84 3.02
C GLU A 72 0.89 9.52 2.06
N GLN A 73 1.49 10.64 2.47
CA GLN A 73 2.45 11.40 1.67
C GLN A 73 3.68 10.57 1.32
N TYR A 74 4.16 9.75 2.25
CA TYR A 74 5.30 8.89 2.01
C TYR A 74 5.01 7.80 0.97
N VAL A 75 3.86 7.11 1.08
CA VAL A 75 3.45 6.07 0.14
C VAL A 75 3.13 6.66 -1.24
N VAL A 76 2.37 7.75 -1.28
CA VAL A 76 1.99 8.45 -2.53
C VAL A 76 3.23 9.04 -3.22
N GLY A 77 4.18 9.61 -2.47
CA GLY A 77 5.43 10.14 -3.02
C GLY A 77 6.35 9.10 -3.65
N ARG A 78 6.05 7.80 -3.49
CA ARG A 78 6.75 6.68 -4.14
C ARG A 78 6.01 6.10 -5.34
N LEU A 79 4.77 6.52 -5.58
CA LEU A 79 4.04 6.15 -6.78
C LEU A 79 4.67 6.82 -7.98
N ASP A 80 4.74 6.10 -9.09
CA ASP A 80 5.09 6.71 -10.36
C ASP A 80 3.94 7.66 -10.79
N PRO A 81 4.23 8.90 -11.22
CA PRO A 81 3.22 9.90 -11.58
C PRO A 81 2.26 9.48 -12.70
N SER A 82 2.63 8.47 -13.48
CA SER A 82 1.83 7.90 -14.56
C SER A 82 0.61 7.12 -14.04
N TYR A 83 0.51 6.92 -12.72
CA TYR A 83 -0.51 6.11 -12.08
C TYR A 83 -1.35 6.94 -11.12
N THR A 84 -2.65 6.76 -11.18
CA THR A 84 -3.61 7.59 -10.45
C THR A 84 -4.28 6.90 -9.26
N ASP A 85 -4.14 5.57 -9.15
CA ASP A 85 -5.02 4.75 -8.32
C ASP A 85 -4.28 3.58 -7.63
N LEU A 86 -4.60 3.35 -6.35
CA LEU A 86 -3.94 2.37 -5.46
C LEU A 86 -4.97 1.57 -4.64
N TRP A 87 -4.85 0.23 -4.63
CA TRP A 87 -5.59 -0.60 -3.67
C TRP A 87 -4.97 -0.49 -2.27
N ILE A 88 -5.85 -0.25 -1.28
CA ILE A 88 -5.53 -0.22 0.15
C ILE A 88 -6.51 -1.13 0.92
N GLY A 89 -6.08 -1.64 2.08
CA GLY A 89 -6.85 -2.61 2.88
C GLY A 89 -7.95 -1.94 3.68
N LEU A 90 -7.60 -0.88 4.41
CA LEU A 90 -8.53 -0.04 5.17
C LEU A 90 -7.88 1.32 5.43
N SER A 91 -8.64 2.42 5.35
CA SER A 91 -8.16 3.74 5.80
C SER A 91 -8.87 4.13 7.09
N THR A 92 -8.11 4.38 8.15
CA THR A 92 -8.65 5.04 9.36
C THR A 92 -8.58 6.56 9.28
N LEU A 93 -7.93 7.10 8.23
CA LEU A 93 -8.03 8.50 7.86
C LEU A 93 -9.44 8.76 7.32
N VAL A 94 -10.37 8.97 8.23
CA VAL A 94 -11.62 9.63 7.90
C VAL A 94 -11.23 11.06 7.53
N ARG A 95 -11.13 11.37 6.23
CA ARG A 95 -11.28 12.76 5.79
C ARG A 95 -12.65 13.21 6.25
N ARG A 96 -12.73 13.80 7.44
CA ARG A 96 -13.81 14.71 7.78
C ARG A 96 -13.63 15.88 6.83
N LEU A 97 -14.21 15.73 5.63
CA LEU A 97 -14.43 16.82 4.72
C LEU A 97 -15.29 17.82 5.49
N LEU A 98 -14.67 18.91 5.93
CA LEU A 98 -15.31 20.21 6.00
C LEU A 98 -15.02 20.90 4.67
#